data_AF-A0A8S4DRH9-F1
#
_entry.id   AF-A0A8S4DRH9-F1
#
_cell.length_a   1.000
_cell.length_b   1.000
_cell.length_c   1.000
_cell.angle_alpha   90.00
_cell.angle_beta   90.00
_cell.angle_gamma   90.00
#
_symmetry.space_group_name_H-M   'P 1'
#
loop_
_entity.id
_entity.type
_entity.pdbx_description
1 polymer ?
#
loop_
_entity_poly.entity_id
_entity_poly.type
_entity_poly.pdbx_seq_one_letter_code
_entity_poly.pdbx_strand_id
1 'polypeptide(L)'
;MSVTPSKAALSLINNFKPSKELTTPNKDANCMQRTVFKHIEALHQLLVEWITKRISTTLPCKTITKLKSPKNVTEDCDYDEYPPELEPRTTALVCALDFFKGVVERMEKITKQLKAALKLFPSDSPVTCSWLPHMIEDEANRMLECLQKELQIKQIVTENIAHTTDKSLLTLYATAWDLEAYISVETFAYLFVEFGLSPLRNDITPQKSSPDSRH
;
A
#
# COMPACT_ATOMS: atom_id res chain seq x y z
N MET A 1 7.92 -70.59 21.71
CA MET A 1 7.63 -70.11 23.07
C MET A 1 7.21 -68.65 22.96
N SER A 2 5.91 -68.37 23.08
CA SER A 2 5.34 -67.03 23.00
C SER A 2 5.22 -66.49 24.43
N VAL A 3 5.94 -65.41 24.73
CA VAL A 3 5.87 -64.73 26.03
C VAL A 3 5.01 -63.49 25.84
N THR A 4 3.78 -63.53 26.33
CA THR A 4 2.89 -62.38 26.42
C THR A 4 3.36 -61.46 27.56
N PRO A 5 3.49 -60.13 27.38
CA PRO A 5 3.84 -59.24 28.48
C PRO A 5 2.66 -59.03 29.44
N SER A 6 2.99 -59.00 30.73
CA SER A 6 2.11 -58.81 31.89
C SER A 6 1.34 -57.47 31.88
N LYS A 7 0.12 -57.49 32.44
CA LYS A 7 -0.82 -56.36 32.65
C LYS A 7 -0.21 -55.10 33.31
N ALA A 8 0.99 -55.19 33.89
CA ALA A 8 1.68 -54.04 34.49
C ALA A 8 2.31 -53.09 33.44
N ALA A 9 2.56 -53.52 32.21
CA ALA A 9 3.11 -52.64 31.16
C ALA A 9 2.06 -51.72 30.51
N LEU A 10 0.77 -52.03 30.66
CA LEU A 10 -0.34 -51.25 30.10
C LEU A 10 -0.80 -50.11 31.01
N SER A 11 -0.41 -50.08 32.30
CA SER A 11 -0.79 -49.00 33.22
C SER A 11 0.02 -47.71 33.01
N LEU A 12 1.20 -47.79 32.37
CA LEU A 12 2.00 -46.61 32.01
C LEU A 12 1.48 -45.88 30.77
N ILE A 13 0.66 -46.54 29.93
CA ILE A 13 0.05 -45.93 28.72
C ILE A 13 -1.24 -45.17 29.08
N ASN A 14 -1.85 -45.47 30.24
CA ASN A 14 -3.12 -44.88 30.66
C ASN A 14 -3.01 -43.54 31.42
N ASN A 15 -1.82 -42.93 31.49
CA ASN A 15 -1.66 -41.59 32.07
C ASN A 15 -1.83 -40.44 31.07
N PHE A 16 -2.25 -40.71 29.84
CA PHE A 16 -2.91 -39.67 29.03
C PHE A 16 -4.31 -39.42 29.57
N LYS A 17 -4.41 -38.58 30.60
CA LYS A 17 -5.64 -37.80 30.77
C LYS A 17 -5.73 -36.90 29.54
N PRO A 18 -6.79 -36.96 28.72
CA PRO A 18 -7.07 -35.89 27.77
C PRO A 18 -7.47 -34.67 28.60
N SER A 19 -6.48 -33.94 29.10
CA SER A 19 -6.71 -32.66 29.74
C SER A 19 -7.12 -31.68 28.65
N LYS A 20 -8.36 -31.22 28.77
CA LYS A 20 -9.07 -30.29 27.90
C LYS A 20 -9.52 -30.93 26.59
N GLU A 21 -10.81 -31.18 26.54
CA GLU A 21 -11.60 -31.17 25.32
C GLU A 21 -10.99 -30.15 24.35
N LEU A 22 -10.57 -30.65 23.17
CA LEU A 22 -10.28 -29.80 22.02
C LEU A 22 -11.55 -29.00 21.79
N THR A 23 -11.53 -27.75 22.25
CA THR A 23 -12.54 -26.76 21.91
C THR A 23 -12.60 -26.79 20.40
N THR A 24 -13.77 -27.15 19.87
CA THR A 24 -14.06 -27.06 18.44
C THR A 24 -13.49 -25.74 17.92
N PRO A 25 -12.82 -25.71 16.74
CA PRO A 25 -12.24 -24.48 16.23
C PRO A 25 -13.36 -23.46 16.18
N ASN A 26 -13.27 -22.45 17.05
CA ASN A 26 -14.35 -21.50 17.24
C ASN A 26 -14.60 -20.87 15.86
N LYS A 27 -15.79 -21.07 15.28
CA LYS A 27 -16.13 -20.58 13.94
C LYS A 27 -15.87 -19.06 13.85
N ASP A 28 -15.97 -18.39 15.00
CA ASP A 28 -15.73 -16.97 15.18
C ASP A 28 -14.26 -16.56 15.13
N ALA A 29 -13.32 -17.40 15.59
CA ALA A 29 -11.87 -17.13 15.48
C ALA A 29 -11.44 -17.08 14.00
N ASN A 30 -11.94 -18.03 13.21
CA ASN A 30 -11.76 -18.03 11.75
C ASN A 30 -12.46 -16.83 11.08
N CYS A 31 -13.57 -16.34 11.64
CA CYS A 31 -14.28 -15.18 11.12
C CYS A 31 -13.49 -13.87 11.35
N MET A 32 -12.93 -13.68 12.55
CA MET A 32 -12.14 -12.50 12.89
C MET A 32 -10.83 -12.42 12.09
N GLN A 33 -10.12 -13.54 11.93
CA GLN A 33 -8.91 -13.59 11.08
C GLN A 33 -9.22 -13.24 9.62
N ARG A 34 -10.35 -13.72 9.08
CA ARG A 34 -10.81 -13.34 7.73
C ARG A 34 -11.11 -11.84 7.62
N THR A 35 -11.65 -11.21 8.67
CA THR A 35 -11.90 -9.77 8.67
C THR A 35 -10.59 -8.98 8.66
N VAL A 36 -9.61 -9.37 9.48
CA VAL A 36 -8.26 -8.75 9.46
C VAL A 36 -7.61 -8.92 8.08
N PHE A 37 -7.68 -10.11 7.50
CA PHE A 37 -7.19 -10.38 6.15
C PHE A 37 -7.82 -9.45 5.12
N LYS A 38 -9.15 -9.30 5.11
CA LYS A 38 -9.86 -8.41 4.19
C LYS A 38 -9.43 -6.96 4.33
N HIS A 39 -9.19 -6.50 5.56
CA HIS A 39 -8.69 -5.14 5.77
C HIS A 39 -7.28 -4.98 5.23
N ILE A 40 -6.37 -5.93 5.45
CA ILE A 40 -5.00 -5.89 4.94
C ILE A 40 -4.96 -5.95 3.41
N GLU A 41 -5.81 -6.78 2.80
CA GLU A 41 -6.00 -6.81 1.35
C GLU A 41 -6.48 -5.45 0.82
N ALA A 42 -7.40 -4.80 1.52
CA ALA A 42 -7.86 -3.46 1.15
C ALA A 42 -6.76 -2.40 1.31
N LEU A 43 -5.92 -2.46 2.36
CA LEU A 43 -4.74 -1.58 2.50
C LEU A 43 -3.77 -1.78 1.34
N HIS A 44 -3.49 -3.03 0.97
CA HIS A 44 -2.63 -3.40 -0.15
C HIS A 44 -3.15 -2.81 -1.47
N GLN A 45 -4.43 -3.02 -1.76
CA GLN A 45 -5.07 -2.52 -2.97
C GLN A 45 -4.99 -0.99 -3.07
N LEU A 46 -5.18 -0.27 -1.96
CA LEU A 46 -5.04 1.19 -1.92
C LEU A 46 -3.61 1.65 -2.22
N LEU A 47 -2.58 0.93 -1.75
CA LEU A 47 -1.19 1.23 -2.11
C LEU A 47 -0.90 0.95 -3.59
N VAL A 48 -1.44 -0.13 -4.15
CA VAL A 48 -1.33 -0.41 -5.58
C VAL A 48 -2.00 0.69 -6.41
N GLU A 49 -3.19 1.13 -6.01
CA GLU A 49 -3.91 2.24 -6.63
C GLU A 49 -3.08 3.54 -6.58
N TRP A 50 -2.48 3.84 -5.42
CA TRP A 50 -1.61 4.99 -5.24
C TRP A 50 -0.42 4.95 -6.22
N ILE A 51 0.35 3.85 -6.22
CA ILE A 51 1.54 3.69 -7.07
C ILE A 51 1.16 3.79 -8.54
N THR A 52 0.09 3.11 -8.96
CA THR A 52 -0.39 3.12 -10.34
C THR A 52 -0.77 4.54 -10.77
N LYS A 53 -1.51 5.27 -9.92
CA LYS A 53 -1.88 6.65 -10.22
C LYS A 53 -0.64 7.55 -10.29
N ARG A 54 0.33 7.39 -9.39
CA ARG A 54 1.59 8.14 -9.42
C ARG A 54 2.33 7.93 -10.74
N ILE A 55 2.55 6.70 -11.17
CA ILE A 55 3.22 6.39 -12.45
C ILE A 55 2.48 7.05 -13.63
N SER A 56 1.14 6.97 -13.64
CA SER A 56 0.33 7.59 -14.72
C SER A 56 0.44 9.12 -14.77
N THR A 57 0.81 9.77 -13.66
CA THR A 57 0.83 11.24 -13.53
C THR A 57 2.24 11.84 -13.65
N THR A 58 3.27 11.00 -13.72
CA THR A 58 4.66 11.40 -13.97
C THR A 58 4.83 12.12 -15.32
N LEU A 59 4.17 11.65 -16.39
CA LEU A 59 4.28 12.26 -17.72
C LEU A 59 3.67 13.68 -17.78
N PRO A 60 2.45 13.93 -17.27
CA PRO A 60 1.93 15.28 -17.12
C PRO A 60 2.87 16.24 -16.38
N CYS A 61 3.44 15.82 -15.25
CA CYS A 61 4.34 16.66 -14.45
C CYS A 61 5.64 17.03 -15.22
N LYS A 62 6.24 16.05 -15.92
CA LYS A 62 7.41 16.28 -16.80
C LYS A 62 7.08 17.20 -17.98
N THR A 63 5.86 17.12 -18.50
CA THR A 63 5.40 17.95 -19.63
C THR A 63 5.22 19.42 -19.20
N ILE A 64 4.61 19.67 -18.03
CA ILE A 64 4.44 21.01 -17.47
C ILE A 64 5.80 21.71 -17.32
N THR A 65 6.79 21.00 -16.78
CA THR A 65 8.16 21.52 -16.61
C THR A 65 8.80 21.93 -17.94
N LYS A 66 8.56 21.15 -19.00
CA LYS A 66 9.06 21.47 -20.35
C LYS A 66 8.35 22.68 -20.94
N LEU A 67 7.01 22.72 -20.88
CA LEU A 67 6.21 23.81 -21.45
C LEU A 67 6.49 25.16 -20.78
N LYS A 68 6.78 25.16 -19.48
CA LYS A 68 7.12 26.37 -18.72
C LYS A 68 8.59 26.77 -18.74
N SER A 69 9.45 25.99 -19.40
CA SER A 69 10.88 26.30 -19.44
C SER A 69 11.13 27.61 -20.22
N PRO A 70 12.03 28.50 -19.77
CA PRO A 70 12.25 29.82 -20.38
C PRO A 70 12.58 29.82 -21.87
N LYS A 71 13.11 28.71 -22.40
CA LYS A 71 13.40 28.56 -23.84
C LYS A 71 12.16 28.47 -24.72
N ASN A 72 11.01 28.10 -24.15
CA ASN A 72 9.73 27.96 -24.86
C ASN A 72 8.80 29.15 -24.62
N VAL A 73 9.16 30.03 -23.68
CA VAL A 73 8.52 31.33 -23.45
C VAL A 73 9.43 32.35 -24.13
N THR A 74 9.30 32.49 -25.44
CA THR A 74 10.06 33.49 -26.22
C THR A 74 9.77 34.89 -25.68
N GLU A 75 10.78 35.77 -25.67
CA GLU A 75 10.66 37.18 -25.24
C GLU A 75 9.62 37.97 -26.07
N ASP A 76 9.14 37.40 -27.18
CA ASP A 76 8.13 37.96 -28.10
C ASP A 76 6.69 37.45 -27.85
N CYS A 77 6.47 36.59 -26.86
CA CYS A 77 5.11 36.24 -26.44
C CYS A 77 4.60 37.32 -25.48
N ASP A 78 3.43 37.90 -25.77
CA ASP A 78 2.67 38.65 -24.78
C ASP A 78 2.68 37.83 -23.48
N TYR A 79 3.04 38.49 -22.37
CA TYR A 79 3.26 37.89 -21.04
C TYR A 79 2.05 37.07 -20.50
N ASP A 80 0.93 37.08 -21.22
CA ASP A 80 -0.38 36.58 -20.79
C ASP A 80 -0.81 35.25 -21.44
N GLU A 81 -0.10 34.68 -22.43
CA GLU A 81 -0.56 33.46 -23.12
C GLU A 81 0.37 32.25 -22.92
N TYR A 82 0.00 31.39 -21.96
CA TYR A 82 0.59 30.05 -21.84
C TYR A 82 0.16 29.14 -23.00
N PRO A 83 0.98 28.13 -23.36
CA PRO A 83 0.58 27.14 -24.36
C PRO A 83 -0.74 26.46 -23.98
N PRO A 84 -1.67 26.25 -24.92
CA PRO A 84 -2.97 25.64 -24.65
C PRO A 84 -2.83 24.20 -24.13
N GLU A 85 -1.70 23.54 -24.36
CA GLU A 85 -1.41 22.21 -23.82
C GLU A 85 -1.14 22.20 -22.31
N LEU A 86 -0.94 23.36 -21.67
CA LEU A 86 -0.66 23.46 -20.24
C LEU A 86 -1.90 23.17 -19.39
N GLU A 87 -3.03 23.77 -19.72
CA GLU A 87 -4.31 23.62 -19.01
C GLU A 87 -4.72 22.14 -18.80
N PRO A 88 -4.79 21.28 -19.84
CA PRO A 88 -5.19 19.89 -19.62
C PRO A 88 -4.20 19.11 -18.75
N ARG A 89 -2.92 19.52 -18.69
CA ARG A 89 -1.90 18.88 -17.86
C ARG A 89 -2.01 19.31 -16.41
N THR A 90 -2.25 20.59 -16.15
CA THR A 90 -2.49 21.10 -14.79
C THR A 90 -3.80 20.54 -14.22
N THR A 91 -4.86 20.48 -15.04
CA THR A 91 -6.12 19.83 -14.66
C THR A 91 -5.91 18.35 -14.34
N ALA A 92 -5.10 17.63 -15.12
CA ALA A 92 -4.76 16.24 -14.81
C ALA A 92 -4.03 16.08 -13.45
N LEU A 93 -3.17 17.03 -13.07
CA LEU A 93 -2.53 17.02 -11.74
C LEU A 93 -3.54 17.31 -10.62
N VAL A 94 -4.46 18.25 -10.80
CA VAL A 94 -5.52 18.52 -9.81
C VAL A 94 -6.40 17.29 -9.62
N CYS A 95 -6.85 16.65 -10.70
CA CYS A 95 -7.61 15.41 -10.61
C CYS A 95 -6.81 14.27 -9.96
N ALA A 96 -5.50 14.22 -10.18
CA ALA A 96 -4.63 13.26 -9.50
C ALA A 96 -4.54 13.54 -8.00
N LEU A 97 -4.42 14.80 -7.61
CA LEU A 97 -4.37 15.21 -6.22
C LEU A 97 -5.65 14.80 -5.47
N ASP A 98 -6.83 15.03 -6.07
CA ASP A 98 -8.09 14.63 -5.46
C ASP A 98 -8.24 13.10 -5.36
N PHE A 99 -7.73 12.36 -6.34
CA PHE A 99 -7.62 10.90 -6.23
C PHE A 99 -6.75 10.49 -5.03
N PHE A 100 -5.58 11.11 -4.86
CA PHE A 100 -4.70 10.81 -3.73
C PHE A 100 -5.34 11.13 -2.39
N LYS A 101 -6.06 12.26 -2.26
CA LYS A 101 -6.86 12.56 -1.06
C LYS A 101 -7.86 11.43 -0.77
N GLY A 102 -8.60 10.99 -1.79
CA GLY A 102 -9.56 9.89 -1.66
C GLY A 102 -8.92 8.55 -1.29
N VAL A 103 -7.69 8.27 -1.69
CA VAL A 103 -6.93 7.10 -1.23
C VAL A 103 -6.58 7.23 0.25
N VAL A 104 -6.04 8.38 0.71
CA VAL A 104 -5.69 8.59 2.12
C VAL A 104 -6.92 8.51 3.03
N GLU A 105 -8.05 9.09 2.64
CA GLU A 105 -9.30 9.01 3.41
C GLU A 105 -9.81 7.56 3.53
N ARG A 106 -9.73 6.76 2.46
CA ARG A 106 -10.09 5.34 2.50
C ARG A 106 -9.10 4.56 3.37
N MET A 107 -7.80 4.86 3.26
CA MET A 107 -6.75 4.25 4.08
C MET A 107 -6.98 4.50 5.56
N GLU A 108 -7.33 5.74 5.94
CA GLU A 108 -7.65 6.10 7.31
C GLU A 108 -8.86 5.31 7.85
N LYS A 109 -9.92 5.19 7.05
CA LYS A 109 -11.12 4.41 7.41
C LYS A 109 -10.79 2.93 7.64
N ILE A 110 -10.05 2.31 6.73
CA ILE A 110 -9.66 0.90 6.85
C ILE A 110 -8.71 0.69 8.03
N THR A 111 -7.77 1.60 8.26
CA THR A 111 -6.85 1.54 9.41
C THR A 111 -7.62 1.58 10.74
N LYS A 112 -8.63 2.46 10.85
CA LYS A 112 -9.51 2.51 12.03
C LYS A 112 -10.30 1.22 12.23
N GLN A 113 -10.84 0.64 11.14
CA GLN A 113 -11.57 -0.63 11.18
C GLN A 113 -10.67 -1.81 11.56
N LEU A 114 -9.48 -1.87 10.97
CA LEU A 114 -8.46 -2.88 11.28
C LEU A 114 -8.05 -2.80 12.76
N LYS A 115 -7.75 -1.61 13.27
CA LYS A 115 -7.47 -1.38 14.69
C LYS A 115 -8.62 -1.85 15.59
N ALA A 116 -9.87 -1.59 15.22
CA ALA A 116 -11.02 -2.07 15.97
C ALA A 116 -11.13 -3.60 15.95
N ALA A 117 -10.87 -4.24 14.81
CA ALA A 117 -10.86 -5.69 14.68
C ALA A 117 -9.73 -6.34 15.49
N LEU A 118 -8.54 -5.75 15.50
CA LEU A 118 -7.36 -6.26 16.22
C LEU A 118 -7.55 -6.24 17.74
N LYS A 119 -8.32 -5.29 18.29
CA LYS A 119 -8.68 -5.26 19.72
C LYS A 119 -9.49 -6.46 20.19
N LEU A 120 -10.07 -7.23 19.28
CA LEU A 120 -10.81 -8.46 19.61
C LEU A 120 -9.87 -9.67 19.81
N PHE A 121 -8.60 -9.55 19.45
CA PHE A 121 -7.60 -10.59 19.65
C PHE A 121 -6.90 -10.44 21.00
N PRO A 122 -6.51 -11.54 21.67
CA PRO A 122 -5.60 -11.48 22.80
C PRO A 122 -4.26 -10.86 22.35
N SER A 123 -3.76 -9.87 23.08
CA SER A 123 -2.56 -9.10 22.70
C SER A 123 -1.31 -9.96 22.45
N ASP A 124 -1.18 -11.08 23.16
CA ASP A 124 -0.03 -11.99 23.11
C ASP A 124 -0.25 -13.20 22.19
N SER A 125 -1.40 -13.29 21.53
CA SER A 125 -1.70 -14.34 20.56
C SER A 125 -1.43 -13.81 19.15
N PRO A 126 -0.67 -14.53 18.33
CA PRO A 126 -0.44 -14.09 16.96
C PRO A 126 -1.73 -14.19 16.14
N VAL A 127 -1.95 -13.20 15.29
CA VAL A 127 -3.10 -13.14 14.35
C VAL A 127 -2.84 -14.08 13.17
N THR A 128 -1.59 -14.13 12.72
CA THR A 128 -1.04 -15.02 11.69
C THR A 128 0.07 -15.89 12.28
N CYS A 129 0.98 -16.43 11.46
CA CYS A 129 2.07 -17.27 11.96
C CYS A 129 3.10 -16.49 12.78
N SER A 130 3.40 -15.23 12.42
CA SER A 130 4.46 -14.45 13.06
C SER A 130 4.05 -13.07 13.57
N TRP A 131 2.88 -12.54 13.18
CA TRP A 131 2.47 -11.19 13.56
C TRP A 131 1.51 -11.15 14.74
N LEU A 132 1.89 -10.35 15.75
CA LEU A 132 1.03 -9.98 16.86
C LEU A 132 0.09 -8.83 16.45
N PRO A 133 -1.08 -8.67 17.11
CA PRO A 133 -2.05 -7.63 16.75
C PRO A 133 -1.44 -6.23 16.73
N HIS A 134 -0.60 -5.89 17.71
CA HIS A 134 0.04 -4.57 17.78
C HIS A 134 1.01 -4.33 16.62
N MET A 135 1.72 -5.35 16.14
CA MET A 135 2.64 -5.21 15.00
C MET A 135 1.86 -4.85 13.73
N ILE A 136 0.71 -5.49 13.50
CA ILE A 136 -0.16 -5.18 12.35
C ILE A 136 -0.73 -3.77 12.48
N GLU A 137 -1.16 -3.37 13.68
CA GLU A 137 -1.66 -2.03 13.95
C GLU A 137 -0.59 -0.96 13.67
N ASP A 138 0.62 -1.14 14.19
CA ASP A 138 1.75 -0.23 14.01
C ASP A 138 2.11 -0.09 12.53
N GLU A 139 2.11 -1.20 11.80
CA GLU A 139 2.39 -1.21 10.37
C GLU A 139 1.32 -0.48 9.55
N ALA A 140 0.04 -0.70 9.87
CA ALA A 140 -1.06 0.01 9.22
C ALA A 140 -1.03 1.51 9.48
N ASN A 141 -0.73 1.92 10.72
CA ASN A 141 -0.56 3.33 11.06
C ASN A 141 0.64 3.94 10.32
N ARG A 142 1.76 3.22 10.25
CA ARG A 142 2.94 3.67 9.50
C ARG A 142 2.63 3.88 8.02
N MET A 143 1.92 2.96 7.38
CA MET A 143 1.46 3.12 5.99
C MET A 143 0.62 4.39 5.81
N LEU A 144 -0.34 4.63 6.71
CA LEU A 144 -1.18 5.82 6.68
C LEU A 144 -0.37 7.11 6.85
N GLU A 145 0.54 7.15 7.82
CA GLU A 145 1.41 8.32 8.06
C GLU A 145 2.30 8.64 6.85
N CYS A 146 2.88 7.61 6.22
CA CYS A 146 3.68 7.77 5.01
C CYS A 146 2.84 8.39 3.87
N LEU A 147 1.63 7.87 3.64
CA LEU A 147 0.73 8.39 2.61
C LEU A 147 0.25 9.82 2.90
N GLN A 148 0.01 10.16 4.17
CA GLN A 148 -0.34 11.53 4.58
C GLN A 148 0.80 12.51 4.30
N LYS A 149 2.04 12.14 4.62
CA LYS A 149 3.22 12.97 4.32
C LYS A 149 3.45 13.13 2.82
N GLU A 150 3.28 12.06 2.05
CA GLU A 150 3.35 12.14 0.58
C GLU A 150 2.24 13.01 -0.01
N LEU A 151 1.02 12.92 0.52
CA LEU A 151 -0.08 13.76 0.07
C LEU A 151 0.23 15.24 0.29
N GLN A 152 0.86 15.61 1.41
CA GLN A 152 1.30 16.98 1.66
C GLN A 152 2.29 17.47 0.60
N ILE A 153 3.27 16.64 0.22
CA ILE A 153 4.20 16.97 -0.88
C ILE A 153 3.41 17.21 -2.17
N LYS A 154 2.48 16.32 -2.52
CA LYS A 154 1.69 16.43 -3.75
C LYS A 154 0.76 17.65 -3.77
N GLN A 155 0.26 18.10 -2.60
CA GLN A 155 -0.47 19.35 -2.46
C GLN A 155 0.45 20.54 -2.77
N ILE A 156 1.61 20.62 -2.10
CA ILE A 156 2.60 21.68 -2.32
C ILE A 156 3.01 21.74 -3.79
N VAL A 157 3.32 20.61 -4.41
CA VAL A 157 3.71 20.55 -5.82
C VAL A 157 2.59 21.10 -6.72
N THR A 158 1.35 20.61 -6.54
CA THR A 158 0.22 21.02 -7.39
C THR A 158 -0.06 22.52 -7.28
N GLU A 159 0.01 23.08 -6.07
CA GLU A 159 -0.20 24.50 -5.81
C GLU A 159 0.91 25.35 -6.44
N ASN A 160 2.18 24.95 -6.30
CA ASN A 160 3.31 25.81 -6.65
C ASN A 160 3.79 25.66 -8.10
N ILE A 161 3.60 24.49 -8.73
CA ILE A 161 4.05 24.24 -10.11
C ILE A 161 3.32 25.16 -11.11
N ALA A 162 2.09 25.57 -10.80
CA ALA A 162 1.30 26.51 -11.61
C ALA A 162 1.84 27.95 -11.54
N HIS A 163 2.49 28.36 -10.45
CA HIS A 163 2.96 29.73 -10.24
C HIS A 163 4.45 29.93 -10.54
N THR A 164 5.18 28.84 -10.78
CA THR A 164 6.63 28.88 -10.97
C THR A 164 7.00 28.89 -12.46
N THR A 165 8.01 29.67 -12.83
CA THR A 165 8.68 29.69 -14.15
C THR A 165 10.18 29.39 -14.06
N ASP A 166 10.76 29.43 -12.86
CA ASP A 166 12.15 29.04 -12.64
C ASP A 166 12.37 27.56 -12.95
N LYS A 167 13.35 27.29 -13.82
CA LYS A 167 13.63 25.93 -14.30
C LYS A 167 14.08 24.99 -13.18
N SER A 168 14.84 25.48 -12.21
CA SER A 168 15.37 24.67 -11.11
C SER A 168 14.24 24.26 -10.18
N LEU A 169 13.36 25.19 -9.83
CA LEU A 169 12.17 24.94 -9.03
C LEU A 169 11.16 24.03 -9.75
N LEU A 170 10.92 24.22 -11.04
CA LEU A 170 10.06 23.32 -11.83
C LEU A 170 10.62 21.89 -11.83
N THR A 171 11.94 21.75 -12.00
CA THR A 171 12.60 20.45 -11.93
C THR A 171 12.46 19.83 -10.54
N LEU A 172 12.66 20.61 -9.48
CA LEU A 172 12.48 20.17 -8.10
C LEU A 172 11.05 19.65 -7.88
N TYR A 173 10.03 20.41 -8.27
CA TYR A 173 8.63 19.98 -8.13
C TYR A 173 8.32 18.72 -8.92
N ALA A 174 8.82 18.59 -10.15
CA ALA A 174 8.66 17.38 -10.95
C ALA A 174 9.34 16.17 -10.30
N THR A 175 10.54 16.35 -9.73
CA THR A 175 11.23 15.27 -9.02
C THR A 175 10.55 14.90 -7.72
N ALA A 176 10.05 15.86 -6.95
CA ALA A 176 9.32 15.64 -5.71
C ALA A 176 7.96 14.97 -5.95
N TRP A 177 7.36 15.16 -7.12
CA TRP A 177 6.15 14.44 -7.52
C TRP A 177 6.41 12.95 -7.82
N ASP A 178 7.53 12.68 -8.51
CA ASP A 178 7.90 11.35 -9.02
C ASP A 178 8.52 10.48 -7.92
N LEU A 179 9.27 11.10 -7.00
CA LEU A 179 9.89 10.47 -5.85
C LEU A 179 8.88 10.33 -4.71
N GLU A 180 8.81 9.16 -4.09
CA GLU A 180 8.02 8.93 -2.87
C GLU A 180 9.00 8.83 -1.70
N ALA A 181 9.34 9.97 -1.12
CA ALA A 181 10.37 10.08 -0.07
C ALA A 181 10.01 9.32 1.22
N TYR A 182 8.72 9.16 1.50
CA TYR A 182 8.20 8.54 2.72
C TYR A 182 7.63 7.13 2.48
N ILE A 183 7.38 6.72 1.24
CA ILE A 183 6.89 5.36 0.93
C ILE A 183 8.08 4.48 0.55
N SER A 184 8.44 3.55 1.44
CA SER A 184 9.35 2.47 1.10
C SER A 184 8.55 1.19 0.86
N VAL A 185 8.52 0.74 -0.39
CA VAL A 185 7.80 -0.48 -0.80
C VAL A 185 8.31 -1.73 -0.09
N GLU A 186 9.63 -1.83 0.12
CA GLU A 186 10.27 -2.94 0.84
C GLU A 186 9.80 -3.03 2.28
N THR A 187 9.47 -1.88 2.86
CA THR A 187 9.09 -1.73 4.26
C THR A 187 7.73 -2.37 4.55
N PHE A 188 6.80 -2.35 3.59
CA PHE A 188 5.46 -2.95 3.72
C PHE A 188 5.38 -4.39 3.17
N ALA A 189 6.39 -4.83 2.42
CA ALA A 189 6.37 -6.12 1.73
C ALA A 189 6.23 -7.31 2.68
N TYR A 190 6.83 -7.25 3.87
CA TYR A 190 6.78 -8.34 4.85
C TYR A 190 5.36 -8.62 5.34
N LEU A 191 4.58 -7.57 5.62
CA LEU A 191 3.18 -7.72 6.00
C LEU A 191 2.39 -8.38 4.86
N PHE A 192 2.56 -7.91 3.62
CA PHE A 192 1.81 -8.44 2.49
C PHE A 192 2.15 -9.89 2.16
N VAL A 193 3.43 -10.26 2.19
CA VAL A 193 3.87 -11.63 1.92
C VAL A 193 3.31 -12.61 2.94
N GLU A 194 3.22 -12.24 4.22
CA GLU A 194 2.64 -13.11 5.24
C GLU A 194 1.15 -13.39 5.02
N PHE A 195 0.45 -12.42 4.42
CA PHE A 195 -0.94 -12.55 4.01
C PHE A 195 -1.08 -13.10 2.57
N GLY A 196 -0.01 -13.62 1.98
CA GLY A 196 -0.02 -14.22 0.63
C GLY A 196 -0.27 -13.21 -0.49
N LEU A 197 -0.12 -11.92 -0.22
CA LEU A 197 -0.29 -10.83 -1.18
C LEU A 197 1.03 -10.57 -1.91
N SER A 198 0.92 -10.13 -3.17
CA SER A 198 2.09 -9.82 -3.98
C SER A 198 2.85 -8.61 -3.42
N PRO A 199 4.19 -8.64 -3.39
CA PRO A 199 4.96 -7.45 -3.03
C PRO A 199 4.67 -6.33 -4.03
N LEU A 200 4.60 -5.10 -3.54
CA LEU A 200 4.41 -3.93 -4.39
C LEU A 200 5.62 -3.82 -5.34
N ARG A 201 5.39 -3.42 -6.59
CA ARG A 201 6.46 -3.18 -7.57
C ARG A 201 6.40 -1.72 -8.00
N ASN A 202 7.55 -1.05 -7.96
CA ASN A 202 7.70 0.33 -8.47
C ASN A 202 7.76 0.39 -10.00
N ASP A 203 7.99 -0.75 -10.66
CA ASP A 203 8.15 -0.84 -12.11
C ASP A 203 7.00 -1.64 -12.73
N ILE A 204 6.26 -1.01 -13.64
CA ILE A 204 5.40 -1.71 -14.58
C ILE A 204 6.31 -2.21 -15.71
N THR A 205 6.84 -3.43 -15.59
CA THR A 205 7.08 -4.21 -16.81
C THR A 205 5.72 -4.66 -17.34
N PRO A 206 5.31 -4.27 -18.55
CA PRO A 206 4.11 -4.84 -19.14
C PRO A 206 4.29 -6.36 -19.15
N GLN A 207 3.32 -7.10 -18.61
CA GLN A 207 3.24 -8.54 -18.84
C GLN A 207 3.26 -8.73 -20.35
N LYS A 208 4.36 -9.26 -20.90
CA LYS A 208 4.35 -9.85 -22.23
C LYS A 208 3.35 -11.00 -22.16
N SER A 209 2.19 -10.80 -22.76
CA SER A 209 1.30 -11.91 -23.12
C SER A 209 2.15 -12.92 -23.89
N SER A 210 2.32 -14.11 -23.33
CA SER A 210 2.97 -15.22 -24.01
C SER A 210 2.26 -15.46 -25.35
N PRO A 211 2.98 -15.60 -26.47
CA PRO A 211 2.34 -15.97 -27.72
C PRO A 211 1.77 -17.37 -27.57
N ASP A 212 0.46 -17.48 -27.75
CA ASP A 212 -0.29 -18.73 -27.74
C ASP A 212 0.25 -19.60 -28.88
N SER A 213 0.99 -20.64 -28.52
CA SER A 213 1.49 -21.64 -29.44
C SER A 213 0.34 -22.59 -29.81
N ARG A 214 -0.27 -22.38 -30.98
CA ARG A 214 -0.97 -23.44 -31.72
C ARG A 214 -0.69 -23.30 -33.20
N HIS A 215 0.22 -24.14 -33.68
CA HIS A 215 0.18 -24.69 -35.03
C HIS A 215 -0.41 -26.10 -34.94
#